data_AF-A0A1J5Q3S0-F1
#
_entry.id   AF-A0A1J5Q3S0-F1
#
_cell.length_a   1.000
_cell.length_b   1.000
_cell.length_c   1.000
_cell.angle_alpha   90.00
_cell.angle_beta   90.00
_cell.angle_gamma   90.00
#
_symmetry.space_group_name_H-M   'P 1'
#
loop_
_entity.id
_entity.type
_entity.pdbx_description
1 polymer ?
#
loop_
_entity_poly.entity_id
_entity_poly.type
_entity_poly.pdbx_seq_one_letter_code
_entity_poly.pdbx_strand_id
1 'polypeptide(L)'
;MVGLLNPKSFVFFAAIFPQFVDRSRNVIPQMLVLAVIFAAIAFASDSTWGILAGTARGWLASSPDRLVVLRSIGSSVMIGLGLFIVVTVRRG
;
A
#
# COMPACT_ATOMS: atom_id res chain seq x y z
N MET A 1 -11.68 1.31 -2.11
CA MET A 1 -12.03 -0.13 -2.04
C MET A 1 -11.71 -0.82 -3.37
N VAL A 2 -10.45 -1.20 -3.62
CA VAL A 2 -10.07 -1.98 -4.83
C VAL A 2 -9.56 -3.38 -4.46
N GLY A 3 -9.64 -3.77 -3.17
CA GLY A 3 -9.08 -5.01 -2.64
C GLY A 3 -10.08 -6.13 -2.33
N LEU A 4 -11.40 -5.85 -2.33
CA LEU A 4 -12.43 -6.80 -1.87
C LEU A 4 -12.53 -8.07 -2.72
N LEU A 5 -12.11 -8.01 -3.99
CA LEU A 5 -12.09 -9.13 -4.92
C LEU A 5 -10.71 -9.33 -5.54
N ASN A 6 -9.65 -8.80 -4.93
CA ASN A 6 -8.31 -9.07 -5.42
C ASN A 6 -7.94 -10.51 -5.01
N PRO A 7 -7.80 -11.46 -5.95
CA PRO A 7 -7.50 -12.85 -5.60
C PRO A 7 -6.18 -12.95 -4.82
N LYS A 8 -5.25 -11.99 -4.98
CA LYS A 8 -4.02 -11.93 -4.18
C LYS A 8 -4.30 -11.66 -2.70
N SER A 9 -5.21 -10.73 -2.39
CA SER A 9 -5.58 -10.41 -1.00
C SER A 9 -6.34 -11.56 -0.35
N PHE A 10 -7.27 -12.19 -1.08
CA PHE A 10 -7.98 -13.36 -0.58
C PHE A 10 -7.04 -14.54 -0.31
N VAL A 11 -6.13 -14.83 -1.25
CA VAL A 11 -5.10 -15.87 -1.08
C VAL A 11 -4.16 -15.55 0.09
N PHE A 12 -3.79 -14.28 0.28
CA PHE A 12 -2.98 -13.86 1.43
C PHE A 12 -3.69 -14.16 2.75
N PHE A 13 -4.98 -13.79 2.89
CA PHE A 13 -5.74 -14.10 4.10
C PHE A 13 -5.93 -15.61 4.30
N ALA A 14 -6.25 -16.35 3.24
CA ALA A 14 -6.40 -17.79 3.30
C ALA A 14 -5.10 -18.51 3.69
N ALA A 15 -3.94 -17.94 3.35
CA ALA A 15 -2.64 -18.50 3.73
C ALA A 15 -2.24 -18.15 5.17
N ILE A 16 -2.60 -16.95 5.65
CA ILE A 16 -2.08 -16.37 6.90
C ILE A 16 -3.05 -16.55 8.06
N PHE A 17 -4.33 -16.21 7.91
CA PHE A 17 -5.29 -16.22 9.02
C PHE A 17 -5.48 -17.60 9.67
N PRO A 18 -5.52 -18.72 8.92
CA PRO A 18 -5.62 -20.06 9.54
C PRO A 18 -4.45 -20.45 10.43
N GLN A 19 -3.32 -19.72 10.39
CA GLN A 19 -2.17 -19.95 11.26
C GLN A 19 -2.36 -19.34 12.66
N PHE A 20 -3.26 -18.36 12.79
CA PHE A 20 -3.55 -17.63 14.03
C PHE A 20 -4.83 -18.09 14.72
N VAL A 21 -5.50 -19.12 14.19
CA VAL A 21 -6.80 -19.60 14.67
C VAL A 21 -6.65 -21.00 15.26
N ASP A 22 -7.21 -21.19 16.45
CA ASP A 22 -7.30 -22.49 17.09
C ASP A 22 -8.42 -23.32 16.45
N ARG A 23 -8.04 -24.44 15.80
CA ARG A 23 -8.95 -25.35 15.09
C ARG A 23 -9.75 -26.25 16.03
N SER A 24 -9.38 -26.32 17.31
CA SER A 24 -10.14 -27.08 18.31
C SER A 24 -11.42 -26.35 18.75
N ARG A 25 -11.55 -25.07 18.40
CA ARG A 25 -12.71 -24.20 18.67
C ARG A 25 -13.38 -23.76 17.37
N ASN A 26 -14.54 -23.10 17.48
CA ASN A 26 -15.20 -22.53 16.31
C ASN A 26 -14.31 -21.44 15.66
N VAL A 27 -13.97 -21.68 14.40
CA VAL A 27 -13.04 -20.87 13.59
C VAL A 27 -13.69 -19.59 13.06
N ILE A 28 -15.00 -19.61 12.82
CA ILE A 28 -15.75 -18.49 12.23
C ILE A 28 -15.58 -17.16 13.02
N PRO A 29 -15.83 -17.10 14.35
CA PRO A 29 -15.68 -15.85 15.09
C PRO A 29 -14.23 -15.36 15.14
N GLN A 30 -13.26 -16.27 15.19
CA GLN A 30 -11.84 -15.92 15.21
C GLN A 30 -11.40 -15.29 13.87
N MET A 31 -11.86 -15.86 12.75
CA MET A 31 -11.61 -15.28 11.42
C MET A 31 -12.28 -13.92 11.24
N LEU A 32 -13.51 -13.73 11.76
CA LEU A 32 -14.18 -12.43 11.72
C LEU A 32 -13.40 -11.36 12.50
N VAL A 33 -12.90 -11.69 13.69
CA VAL A 33 -12.07 -10.77 14.49
C VAL A 33 -10.79 -10.39 13.74
N LEU A 34 -10.08 -11.36 13.17
CA LEU A 34 -8.87 -11.09 12.37
C LEU A 34 -9.17 -10.21 11.15
N ALA A 35 -10.29 -10.47 10.46
CA ALA A 35 -10.72 -9.66 9.32
C ALA A 35 -11.02 -8.21 9.73
N VAL A 36 -11.71 -8.00 10.86
CA VAL A 36 -12.01 -6.67 11.39
C VAL A 36 -10.73 -5.92 11.79
N ILE A 37 -9.81 -6.58 12.49
CA ILE A 37 -8.52 -5.99 12.88
C ILE A 37 -7.75 -5.56 11.63
N PHE A 38 -7.66 -6.44 10.64
CA PHE A 38 -6.98 -6.12 9.38
C PHE A 38 -7.64 -4.93 8.68
N ALA A 39 -8.97 -4.94 8.56
CA ALA A 39 -9.71 -3.86 7.92
C ALA A 39 -9.51 -2.52 8.63
N ALA A 40 -9.47 -2.52 9.97
CA ALA A 40 -9.19 -1.33 10.76
C ALA A 40 -7.78 -0.79 10.52
N ILE A 41 -6.77 -1.66 10.49
CA ILE A 41 -5.38 -1.27 10.20
C ILE A 41 -5.25 -0.73 8.78
N ALA A 42 -5.87 -1.40 7.80
CA ALA A 42 -5.86 -0.97 6.40
C ALA A 42 -6.52 0.41 6.26
N PHE A 43 -7.69 0.61 6.87
CA PHE A 43 -8.40 1.87 6.85
C PHE A 43 -7.60 2.99 7.52
N ALA A 44 -6.99 2.72 8.69
CA ALA A 44 -6.16 3.69 9.39
C ALA A 44 -4.95 4.08 8.53
N SER A 45 -4.26 3.09 7.94
CA SER A 45 -3.11 3.31 7.07
C SER A 45 -3.46 4.15 5.84
N ASP A 46 -4.53 3.79 5.14
CA ASP A 46 -5.01 4.50 3.95
C ASP A 46 -5.44 5.93 4.32
N SER A 47 -6.10 6.11 5.47
CA SER A 47 -6.51 7.43 5.97
C SER A 47 -5.32 8.30 6.32
N THR A 48 -4.30 7.74 6.99
CA THR A 48 -3.06 8.45 7.31
C THR A 48 -2.36 8.90 6.02
N TRP A 49 -2.22 8.01 5.03
CA TRP A 49 -1.65 8.38 3.73
C TRP A 49 -2.49 9.42 2.99
N GLY A 50 -3.82 9.30 3.02
CA GLY A 50 -4.73 10.26 2.40
C GLY A 50 -4.61 11.65 3.01
N ILE A 51 -4.59 11.75 4.34
CA ILE A 51 -4.41 13.01 5.06
C ILE A 51 -3.04 13.60 4.76
N LEU A 52 -1.96 12.81 4.89
CA LEU A 52 -0.60 13.26 4.62
C LEU A 52 -0.45 13.76 3.17
N ALA A 53 -0.99 13.03 2.20
CA ALA A 53 -0.96 13.45 0.80
C ALA A 53 -1.78 14.72 0.55
N GLY A 54 -2.94 14.87 1.22
CA GLY A 54 -3.76 16.08 1.15
C GLY A 54 -3.05 17.30 1.74
N THR A 55 -2.47 17.16 2.94
CA THR A 55 -1.68 18.21 3.59
C THR A 55 -0.44 18.58 2.78
N ALA A 56 0.31 17.58 2.29
CA ALA A 56 1.47 17.80 1.44
C ALA A 56 1.08 18.52 0.15
N ARG A 57 -0.02 18.13 -0.49
CA ARG A 57 -0.54 18.81 -1.68
C ARG A 57 -0.88 20.27 -1.38
N GLY A 58 -1.53 20.56 -0.25
CA GLY A 58 -1.82 21.94 0.16
C GLY A 58 -0.54 22.77 0.36
N TRP A 59 0.46 22.19 1.02
CA TRP A 59 1.76 22.83 1.26
C TRP A 59 2.60 23.03 -0.02
N LEU A 60 2.52 22.09 -0.96
CA LEU A 60 3.16 22.20 -2.28
C LEU A 60 2.47 23.27 -3.12
N ALA A 61 1.14 23.31 -3.11
CA ALA A 61 0.35 24.29 -3.86
C ALA A 61 0.55 25.74 -3.36
N SER A 62 1.13 25.93 -2.17
CA SER A 62 1.43 27.26 -1.64
C SER A 62 2.57 27.99 -2.37
N SER A 63 3.35 27.30 -3.20
CA SER A 63 4.45 27.92 -3.95
C SER A 63 4.73 27.16 -5.27
N PRO A 64 4.73 27.84 -6.43
CA PRO A 64 5.05 27.23 -7.72
C PRO A 64 6.42 26.53 -7.74
N ASP A 65 7.42 27.10 -7.07
CA ASP A 65 8.78 26.55 -7.06
C ASP A 65 8.85 25.19 -6.37
N ARG A 66 8.06 24.97 -5.30
CA ARG A 66 8.00 23.69 -4.58
C ARG A 66 7.43 22.58 -5.45
N LEU A 67 6.41 22.89 -6.25
CA LEU A 67 5.85 21.95 -7.22
C LEU A 67 6.86 21.60 -8.32
N VAL A 68 7.62 22.57 -8.81
CA VAL A 68 8.65 22.36 -9.84
C VAL A 68 9.76 21.45 -9.29
N VAL A 69 10.26 21.70 -8.08
CA VAL A 69 11.29 20.85 -7.44
C VAL A 69 10.78 19.42 -7.26
N LEU A 70 9.58 19.23 -6.72
CA LEU A 70 9.02 17.88 -6.53
C LEU A 70 8.87 17.13 -7.85
N ARG A 71 8.38 17.80 -8.89
CA ARG A 71 8.23 17.22 -10.22
C ARG A 71 9.58 16.84 -10.83
N SER A 72 10.59 17.68 -10.66
CA SER A 72 11.96 17.43 -11.15
C SER A 72 12.58 16.21 -10.47
N ILE A 73 12.43 16.08 -9.14
CA ILE A 73 12.89 14.92 -8.38
C ILE A 73 12.17 13.65 -8.86
N GLY A 74 10.84 13.69 -8.95
CA GLY A 74 10.04 12.55 -9.40
C GLY A 74 10.43 12.08 -10.80
N SER A 75 10.68 13.02 -11.72
CA SER A 75 11.12 12.72 -13.09
C SER A 75 12.51 12.10 -13.11
N SER A 76 13.44 12.63 -12.32
CA SER A 76 14.82 12.11 -12.20
C SER A 76 14.84 10.67 -11.67
N VAL A 77 14.02 10.40 -10.65
CA VAL A 77 13.87 9.05 -10.06
C VAL A 77 13.31 8.07 -11.09
N MET A 78 12.27 8.46 -11.84
CA MET A 78 11.67 7.60 -12.87
C MET A 78 12.66 7.28 -14.00
N ILE A 79 13.43 8.27 -14.46
CA ILE A 79 14.48 8.05 -15.46
C ILE A 79 15.54 7.09 -14.91
N GLY A 80 16.00 7.31 -13.67
CA GLY A 80 17.00 6.45 -13.02
C GLY A 80 16.54 5.00 -12.88
N LEU A 81 15.29 4.78 -12.44
CA LEU A 81 14.68 3.45 -12.36
C LEU A 81 14.55 2.78 -13.73
N GLY A 82 14.11 3.51 -14.76
CA GLY A 82 14.03 2.99 -16.12
C GLY A 82 15.40 2.53 -16.64
N LEU A 83 16.43 3.35 -16.44
CA LEU A 83 17.81 3.00 -16.79
C LEU A 83 18.31 1.78 -16.00
N PHE A 84 18.04 1.72 -14.69
CA PHE A 84 18.41 0.60 -13.84
C PHE A 84 17.79 -0.72 -14.32
N ILE A 85 16.51 -0.69 -14.70
CA ILE A 85 15.82 -1.87 -15.25
C ILE A 85 16.46 -2.30 -16.57
N VAL A 86 16.72 -1.36 -17.50
CA VAL A 86 17.38 -1.67 -18.77
C VAL A 86 18.76 -2.30 -18.55
N VAL A 87 19.55 -1.78 -17.61
CA VAL A 87 20.87 -2.35 -17.29
C VAL A 87 20.76 -3.74 -16.69
N THR A 88 19.80 -3.96 -15.79
CA THR A 88 19.61 -5.25 -15.10
C THR A 88 19.12 -6.32 -16.07
N VAL A 89 18.14 -5.99 -16.93
CA VAL A 89 17.62 -6.91 -17.94
C VAL A 89 18.67 -7.25 -19.00
N ARG A 90 19.56 -6.32 -19.36
CA ARG A 90 20.67 -6.61 -20.30
C ARG A 90 21.78 -7.48 -19.71
N ARG A 91 21.79 -7.73 -18.39
CA ARG A 91 22.80 -8.53 -17.68
C ARG A 91 22.34 -9.94 -17.31
N GLY A 92 21.07 -10.28 -17.51
CA GLY A 92 20.51 -11.63 -17.34
C GLY A 92 20.29 -12.30 -18.68
#